data_AF-A0A3B5AEF1-F1
#
_entry.id   AF-A0A3B5AEF1-F1
#
_cell.length_a   1.000
_cell.length_b   1.000
_cell.length_c   1.000
_cell.angle_alpha   90.00
_cell.angle_beta   90.00
_cell.angle_gamma   90.00
#
_symmetry.space_group_name_H-M   'P 1'
#
loop_
_entity.id
_entity.type
_entity.pdbx_description
1 polymer ?
#
loop_
_entity_poly.entity_id
_entity_poly.type
_entity_poly.pdbx_seq_one_letter_code
_entity_poly.pdbx_strand_id
1 'polypeptide(L)'
;MSPSKEEPRLSKCARCRHHGVLTPKKGHTKSCPFLRCDCWKCSLSTQRTRITAAHRDVVRDGQGRERRRRAGTGASGANGSSSGSTPERERKKEKKVISIDIGNIYYYFQYLGILYKSFLHCVFYVLALKCMTTSKTVKY
;
A
#
# COMPACT_ATOMS: atom_id res chain seq x y z
N MET A 1 14.67 -32.20 5.21
CA MET A 1 14.43 -31.47 3.95
C MET A 1 15.16 -30.13 4.00
N SER A 2 16.22 -29.99 3.20
CA SER A 2 17.02 -28.77 3.06
C SER A 2 16.24 -27.72 2.24
N PRO A 3 16.30 -26.41 2.55
CA PRO A 3 15.76 -25.39 1.67
C PRO A 3 16.69 -25.27 0.46
N SER A 4 16.21 -25.69 -0.71
CA SER A 4 16.90 -25.57 -1.99
C SER A 4 17.09 -24.10 -2.38
N LYS A 5 18.25 -23.82 -2.97
CA LYS A 5 18.73 -22.54 -3.51
C LYS A 5 17.59 -21.65 -4.01
N GLU A 6 17.54 -20.43 -3.46
CA GLU A 6 16.60 -19.39 -3.85
C GLU A 6 16.96 -18.88 -5.26
N GLU A 7 16.38 -19.54 -6.28
CA GLU A 7 16.30 -19.02 -7.65
C GLU A 7 15.76 -17.59 -7.59
N PRO A 8 16.36 -16.61 -8.30
CA PRO A 8 15.89 -15.23 -8.28
C PRO A 8 14.42 -15.23 -8.68
N ARG A 9 13.51 -15.07 -7.70
CA ARG A 9 12.07 -15.27 -7.92
C ARG A 9 11.62 -14.31 -9.01
N LEU A 10 11.50 -14.83 -10.24
CA LEU A 10 11.07 -14.06 -11.39
C LEU A 10 9.73 -13.43 -11.04
N SER A 11 9.69 -12.09 -11.04
CA SER A 11 8.49 -11.38 -10.65
C SER A 11 7.34 -11.77 -11.59
N LYS A 12 6.21 -12.16 -11.02
CA LYS A 12 4.99 -12.52 -11.75
C LYS A 12 4.17 -11.27 -12.07
N CYS A 13 3.35 -11.34 -13.11
CA CYS A 13 2.44 -10.26 -13.46
C CYS A 13 1.39 -10.06 -12.36
N ALA A 14 1.33 -8.86 -11.79
CA ALA A 14 0.38 -8.56 -10.72
C ALA A 14 -1.08 -8.63 -11.18
N ARG A 15 -1.37 -8.20 -12.41
CA ARG A 15 -2.73 -8.17 -12.95
C ARG A 15 -3.26 -9.56 -13.26
N CYS A 16 -2.48 -10.40 -13.94
CA CYS A 16 -2.86 -11.79 -14.20
C CYS A 16 -3.14 -12.54 -12.90
N ARG A 17 -2.31 -12.33 -11.87
CA ARG A 17 -2.50 -12.95 -10.56
C ARG A 17 -3.84 -12.61 -9.91
N HIS A 18 -4.41 -11.42 -10.17
CA HIS A 18 -5.73 -11.04 -9.66
C HIS A 18 -6.89 -11.79 -10.32
N HIS A 19 -6.66 -12.35 -11.50
CA HIS A 19 -7.61 -13.13 -12.28
C HIS A 19 -7.31 -14.64 -12.25
N GLY A 20 -6.41 -15.08 -11.35
CA GLY A 20 -6.05 -16.50 -11.21
C GLY A 20 -5.02 -17.01 -12.22
N VAL A 21 -4.54 -16.16 -13.13
CA VAL A 21 -3.56 -16.53 -14.16
C VAL A 21 -2.14 -16.20 -13.67
N LEU A 22 -1.23 -17.18 -13.72
CA LEU A 22 0.17 -16.97 -13.37
C LEU A 22 1.01 -16.80 -14.64
N THR A 23 1.50 -15.59 -14.87
CA THR A 23 2.37 -15.30 -16.02
C THR A 23 3.65 -14.60 -15.54
N PRO A 24 4.83 -14.97 -16.03
CA PRO A 24 6.06 -14.21 -15.76
C PRO A 24 5.91 -12.77 -16.27
N LYS A 25 6.41 -11.79 -15.49
CA LYS A 25 6.27 -10.36 -15.85
C LYS A 25 7.17 -9.95 -17.01
N LYS A 26 8.30 -10.64 -17.22
CA LYS A 26 9.28 -10.34 -18.28
C LYS A 26 8.60 -10.50 -19.65
N GLY A 27 8.59 -9.43 -20.46
CA GLY A 27 7.97 -9.41 -21.79
C GLY A 27 6.43 -9.36 -21.83
N HIS A 28 5.75 -9.49 -20.70
CA HIS A 28 4.29 -9.63 -20.63
C HIS A 28 3.54 -8.31 -20.44
N THR A 29 4.22 -7.21 -20.14
CA THR A 29 3.56 -5.93 -19.79
C THR A 29 2.68 -5.36 -20.89
N LYS A 30 3.06 -5.51 -22.17
CA LYS A 30 2.30 -4.99 -23.33
C LYS A 30 1.28 -5.99 -23.88
N SER A 31 1.56 -7.28 -23.75
CA SER A 31 0.69 -8.39 -24.21
C SER A 31 -0.26 -8.89 -23.12
N CYS A 32 -0.39 -8.17 -22.00
CA CYS A 32 -1.23 -8.59 -20.91
C CYS A 32 -2.72 -8.51 -21.31
N PRO A 33 -3.49 -9.62 -21.23
CA PRO A 33 -4.92 -9.59 -21.53
C PRO A 33 -5.70 -8.68 -20.56
N PHE A 34 -5.16 -8.46 -19.36
CA PHE A 34 -5.73 -7.59 -18.33
C PHE A 34 -5.07 -6.20 -18.30
N LEU A 35 -4.43 -5.75 -19.39
CA LEU A 35 -3.78 -4.44 -19.49
C LEU A 35 -4.75 -3.25 -19.38
N ARG A 36 -6.04 -3.47 -19.61
CA ARG A 36 -7.09 -2.45 -19.44
C ARG A 36 -8.22 -2.92 -18.52
N CYS A 37 -7.93 -3.84 -17.61
CA CYS A 37 -8.95 -4.31 -16.67
C CYS A 37 -9.17 -3.29 -15.56
N ASP A 38 -10.43 -2.87 -15.38
CA ASP A 38 -10.86 -1.91 -14.36
C ASP A 38 -11.58 -2.57 -13.17
N CYS A 39 -11.41 -3.88 -12.96
CA CYS A 39 -11.97 -4.54 -11.78
C CYS A 39 -11.38 -3.98 -10.47
N TRP A 40 -12.12 -4.10 -9.37
CA TRP A 40 -11.74 -3.54 -8.07
C TRP A 40 -10.34 -3.95 -7.60
N LYS A 41 -9.93 -5.21 -7.84
CA LYS A 41 -8.58 -5.72 -7.51
C LYS A 41 -7.50 -4.99 -8.30
N CYS A 42 -7.70 -4.81 -9.61
CA CYS A 42 -6.75 -4.14 -10.51
C CYS A 42 -6.69 -2.63 -10.26
N SER A 43 -7.83 -1.99 -10.00
CA SER A 43 -7.89 -0.58 -9.60
C SER A 43 -7.12 -0.34 -8.30
N LEU A 44 -7.36 -1.15 -7.26
CA LEU A 44 -6.68 -1.03 -5.97
C LEU A 44 -5.15 -1.21 -6.09
N SER A 45 -4.67 -2.18 -6.88
CA SER A 45 -3.22 -2.34 -7.08
C SER A 45 -2.58 -1.21 -7.86
N THR A 46 -3.33 -0.60 -8.79
CA THR A 46 -2.86 0.61 -9.49
C THR A 46 -2.69 1.75 -8.50
N GLN A 47 -3.68 1.97 -7.63
CA GLN A 47 -3.63 3.01 -6.63
C GLN A 47 -2.50 2.80 -5.61
N ARG A 48 -2.32 1.57 -5.11
CA ARG A 48 -1.18 1.22 -4.23
C ARG A 48 0.17 1.54 -4.88
N THR A 49 0.31 1.24 -6.17
CA THR A 49 1.55 1.51 -6.91
C THR A 49 1.82 3.02 -7.02
N ARG A 50 0.78 3.82 -7.27
CA ARG A 50 0.87 5.29 -7.29
C ARG A 50 1.31 5.85 -5.93
N ILE A 51 0.69 5.40 -4.84
CA ILE A 51 1.05 5.82 -3.47
C ILE A 51 2.50 5.44 -3.14
N THR A 52 2.90 4.22 -3.49
CA THR A 52 4.27 3.73 -3.23
C THR A 52 5.30 4.52 -4.02
N ALA A 53 5.01 4.87 -5.28
CA ALA A 53 5.87 5.72 -6.09
C ALA A 53 6.01 7.12 -5.46
N ALA A 54 4.89 7.75 -5.10
CA ALA A 54 4.91 9.05 -4.44
C ALA A 54 5.70 9.03 -3.12
N HIS A 55 5.52 7.98 -2.30
CA HIS A 55 6.29 7.81 -1.08
C HIS A 55 7.79 7.65 -1.34
N ARG A 56 8.18 6.88 -2.36
CA ARG A 56 9.60 6.73 -2.75
C ARG A 56 10.21 8.07 -3.16
N ASP A 57 9.47 8.91 -3.87
CA ASP A 57 9.94 10.24 -4.25
C ASP A 57 10.16 11.12 -3.01
N VAL A 58 9.21 11.14 -2.07
CA VAL A 58 9.35 11.89 -0.79
C VAL A 58 10.57 11.42 0.00
N VAL A 59 10.77 10.12 0.13
CA VAL A 59 11.92 9.55 0.85
C VAL A 59 13.23 9.91 0.16
N ARG A 60 13.32 9.80 -1.17
CA ARG A 60 14.52 10.15 -1.94
C ARG A 60 14.88 11.62 -1.77
N ASP A 61 13.89 12.51 -1.83
CA ASP A 61 14.08 13.94 -1.66
C ASP A 61 14.57 14.29 -0.24
N GLY A 62 14.00 13.62 0.78
CA GLY A 62 14.45 13.73 2.16
C GLY A 62 15.90 13.27 2.36
N GLN A 63 16.26 12.12 1.79
CA GLN A 63 17.64 11.60 1.84
C GLN A 63 18.62 12.51 1.12
N GLY A 64 18.23 13.11 -0.01
CA GLY A 64 19.05 14.08 -0.74
C GLY A 64 19.33 15.35 0.08
N ARG A 65 18.32 15.85 0.81
CA ARG A 65 18.46 17.00 1.72
C ARG A 65 19.36 16.69 2.91
N GLU A 66 19.18 15.53 3.53
CA GLU A 66 20.01 15.07 4.65
C GLU A 66 21.47 14.90 4.24
N ARG A 67 21.74 14.29 3.08
CA ARG A 67 23.11 14.17 2.52
C ARG A 67 23.75 15.54 2.28
N ARG A 68 23.01 16.51 1.75
CA ARG A 68 23.51 17.89 1.55
C ARG A 68 23.82 18.60 2.88
N ARG A 69 22.98 18.42 3.90
CA ARG A 69 23.23 18.99 5.25
C ARG A 69 24.52 18.44 5.86
N ARG A 70 24.76 17.13 5.77
CA ARG A 70 26.00 16.50 6.26
C ARG A 70 27.25 16.89 5.47
N ALA A 71 27.11 17.20 4.19
CA ALA A 71 28.22 17.68 3.36
C ALA A 71 28.58 19.15 3.64
N GLY A 72 27.63 19.97 4.09
CA GLY A 72 27.84 21.38 4.40
C GLY A 72 28.61 21.66 5.70
N THR A 73 28.77 20.67 6.58
CA THR A 73 29.51 20.80 7.86
C THR A 73 31.00 20.51 7.72
N GLY A 74 31.54 20.36 6.50
CA GLY A 74 32.92 19.92 6.25
C GLY A 74 33.86 20.92 5.57
N ALA A 75 33.46 22.18 5.34
CA ALA A 75 34.35 23.16 4.68
C ALA A 75 34.12 24.60 5.17
N SER A 76 34.73 24.94 6.31
CA SER A 76 35.10 26.33 6.59
C SER A 76 36.35 26.64 5.77
N GLY A 77 36.15 27.14 4.56
CA GLY A 77 37.18 27.70 3.69
C GLY A 77 36.55 28.79 2.86
N ALA A 78 36.59 30.02 3.38
CA ALA A 78 36.06 31.20 2.72
C ALA A 78 36.94 31.59 1.52
N ASN A 79 36.34 31.68 0.32
CA ASN A 79 36.58 32.70 -0.69
C ASN A 79 35.83 32.37 -1.98
N GLY A 80 35.24 33.38 -2.63
CA GLY A 80 34.82 33.26 -4.02
C GLY A 80 33.54 34.00 -4.38
N SER A 81 33.72 35.11 -5.07
CA SER A 81 32.71 36.04 -5.54
C SER A 81 31.82 35.51 -6.67
N SER A 82 30.62 36.09 -6.72
CA SER A 82 29.82 36.46 -7.90
C SER A 82 29.29 35.40 -8.88
N SER A 83 28.04 35.67 -9.26
CA SER A 83 27.43 35.53 -10.60
C SER A 83 26.72 34.22 -10.94
N GLY A 84 25.52 34.38 -11.53
CA GLY A 84 25.02 33.44 -12.53
C GLY A 84 23.76 32.64 -12.17
N SER A 85 22.60 33.29 -12.37
CA SER A 85 21.36 32.72 -12.95
C SER A 85 20.77 31.41 -12.38
N THR A 86 19.56 31.51 -11.84
CA THR A 86 18.45 30.65 -12.33
C THR A 86 17.16 31.48 -12.34
N PRO A 87 16.31 31.38 -13.38
CA PRO A 87 14.94 31.83 -13.24
C PRO A 87 14.27 30.83 -12.30
N GLU A 88 13.82 31.32 -11.15
CA GLU A 88 12.94 30.60 -10.24
C GLU A 88 11.63 30.31 -11.00
N ARG A 89 11.61 29.20 -11.74
CA ARG A 89 10.39 28.69 -12.36
C ARG A 89 9.53 28.23 -11.20
N GLU A 90 8.65 29.12 -10.73
CA GLU A 90 7.61 28.84 -9.76
C GLU A 90 6.94 27.52 -10.16
N ARG A 91 7.35 26.44 -9.50
CA ARG A 91 6.72 25.15 -9.66
C ARG A 91 5.42 25.28 -8.91
N LYS A 92 4.39 25.77 -9.62
CA LYS A 92 2.99 25.71 -9.22
C LYS A 92 2.74 24.24 -8.88
N LYS A 93 2.90 23.90 -7.60
CA LYS A 93 2.61 22.58 -7.06
C LYS A 93 1.09 22.52 -7.11
N GLU A 94 0.55 22.14 -8.27
CA GLU A 94 -0.77 21.55 -8.31
C GLU A 94 -0.70 20.36 -7.35
N LYS A 95 -1.27 20.57 -6.16
CA LYS A 95 -1.51 19.54 -5.18
C LYS A 95 -2.50 18.60 -5.86
N LYS A 96 -1.99 17.64 -6.63
CA LYS A 96 -2.78 16.50 -7.10
C LYS A 96 -3.00 15.64 -5.88
N VAL A 97 -3.98 16.05 -5.08
CA VAL A 97 -4.50 15.34 -3.92
C VAL A 97 -4.68 13.91 -4.37
N ILE A 98 -3.96 13.00 -3.71
CA ILE A 98 -4.13 11.56 -3.89
C ILE A 98 -5.57 11.31 -3.47
N SER A 99 -6.48 11.23 -4.44
CA SER A 99 -7.87 10.86 -4.22
C SER A 99 -7.86 9.43 -3.67
N ILE A 100 -7.77 9.31 -2.36
CA ILE A 100 -8.10 8.06 -1.68
C ILE A 100 -9.61 7.98 -1.82
N ASP A 101 -10.08 7.23 -2.81
CA ASP A 101 -11.52 7.03 -3.05
C ASP A 101 -12.15 6.58 -1.73
N ILE A 102 -12.88 7.52 -1.12
CA ILE A 102 -13.50 7.38 0.19
C ILE A 102 -14.34 6.09 0.23
N GLY A 103 -14.97 5.73 -0.89
CA GLY A 103 -15.73 4.48 -1.03
C GLY A 103 -14.95 3.20 -0.67
N ASN A 104 -13.63 3.14 -0.89
CA ASN A 104 -12.83 1.94 -0.60
C ASN A 104 -12.47 1.83 0.90
N ILE A 105 -12.34 2.97 1.58
CA ILE A 105 -12.21 3.03 3.04
C ILE A 105 -13.53 2.60 3.68
N TYR A 106 -14.66 3.18 3.25
CA TYR A 106 -15.98 2.83 3.79
C TYR A 106 -16.35 1.36 3.50
N TYR A 107 -15.95 0.79 2.36
CA TYR A 107 -16.13 -0.64 2.10
C TYR A 107 -15.30 -1.52 3.04
N TYR A 108 -14.07 -1.12 3.36
CA TYR A 108 -13.23 -1.83 4.33
C TYR A 108 -13.78 -1.74 5.75
N PHE A 109 -14.26 -0.57 6.15
CA PHE A 109 -14.91 -0.35 7.46
C PHE A 109 -16.26 -1.07 7.55
N GLN A 110 -17.05 -1.11 6.48
CA GLN A 110 -18.29 -1.87 6.43
C GLN A 110 -18.02 -3.38 6.53
N TYR A 111 -17.00 -3.90 5.83
CA TYR A 111 -16.66 -5.33 5.85
C TYR A 111 -16.09 -5.77 7.22
N LEU A 112 -15.22 -4.97 7.84
CA LEU A 112 -14.75 -5.18 9.21
C LEU A 112 -15.89 -5.07 10.24
N GLY A 113 -16.81 -4.12 10.05
CA GLY A 113 -17.99 -3.96 10.91
C GLY A 113 -18.96 -5.13 10.84
N ILE A 114 -19.20 -5.70 9.66
CA ILE A 114 -20.01 -6.91 9.49
C ILE A 114 -19.34 -8.11 10.15
N LEU A 115 -18.03 -8.31 9.94
CA LEU A 115 -17.28 -9.39 10.58
C LEU A 115 -17.28 -9.27 12.11
N TYR A 116 -17.12 -8.07 12.66
CA TYR A 116 -17.20 -7.85 14.11
C TYR A 116 -18.62 -8.08 14.65
N LYS A 117 -19.68 -7.60 13.95
CA LYS A 117 -21.07 -7.87 14.34
C LYS A 117 -21.41 -9.36 14.31
N SER A 118 -20.94 -10.09 13.29
CA SER A 118 -21.10 -11.54 13.23
C SER A 118 -20.36 -12.24 14.37
N PHE A 119 -19.17 -11.76 14.74
CA PHE A 119 -18.41 -12.29 15.86
C PHE A 119 -19.10 -12.03 17.21
N LEU A 120 -19.58 -10.81 17.45
CA LEU A 120 -20.35 -10.49 18.66
C LEU A 120 -21.67 -11.26 18.72
N HIS A 121 -22.41 -11.37 17.61
CA HIS A 121 -23.66 -12.14 17.58
C HIS A 121 -23.40 -13.63 17.86
N CYS A 122 -22.31 -14.20 17.32
CA CYS A 122 -21.92 -15.57 17.61
C CYS A 122 -21.51 -15.76 19.07
N VAL A 123 -20.78 -14.81 19.67
CA VAL A 123 -20.40 -14.86 21.09
C VAL A 123 -21.65 -14.74 21.99
N PHE A 124 -22.57 -13.83 21.69
CA PHE A 124 -23.84 -13.72 22.41
C PHE A 124 -24.70 -14.98 22.26
N TYR A 125 -24.78 -15.56 21.06
CA TYR A 125 -25.52 -16.79 20.82
C TYR A 125 -24.92 -17.98 21.60
N VAL A 126 -23.59 -18.10 21.65
CA VAL A 126 -22.89 -19.14 22.43
C VAL A 126 -23.02 -18.92 23.94
N LEU A 127 -23.02 -17.67 24.41
CA LEU A 127 -23.28 -17.33 25.82
C LEU A 127 -24.74 -17.60 26.20
N ALA A 128 -25.70 -17.30 25.33
CA ALA A 128 -27.11 -17.61 25.52
C ALA A 128 -27.35 -19.13 25.56
N LEU A 129 -26.71 -19.90 24.68
CA LEU A 129 -26.75 -21.36 24.71
C LEU A 129 -26.16 -21.93 26.01
N LYS A 130 -25.03 -21.40 26.49
CA LYS A 130 -24.46 -21.77 27.79
C LYS A 130 -25.41 -21.43 28.94
N CYS A 131 -26.07 -20.28 28.91
CA CYS A 131 -27.06 -19.86 29.89
C CYS A 131 -28.30 -20.79 29.92
N MET A 132 -28.77 -21.24 28.75
CA MET A 132 -29.86 -22.22 28.67
C MET A 132 -29.48 -23.62 29.14
N THR A 133 -28.19 -24.00 29.04
CA THR A 133 -27.70 -25.28 29.58
C THR A 133 -27.52 -25.27 31.10
N THR A 134 -27.18 -24.12 31.70
CA THR A 134 -27.06 -23.98 33.16
C THR A 134 -28.40 -23.90 33.89
N SER A 135 -29.48 -23.51 33.21
CA SER A 135 -30.82 -23.46 33.81
C SER A 135 -31.46 -24.85 34.01
N LYS A 136 -30.92 -25.91 33.41
CA LYS A 136 -31.47 -27.28 33.51
C LYS A 136 -30.84 -28.13 34.63
N THR A 137 -29.86 -27.62 35.37
CA THR A 137 -29.16 -28.34 36.46
C THR A 137 -29.51 -27.83 37.87
N VAL A 138 -30.56 -27.02 38.02
CA VAL A 138 -31.16 -26.70 39.34
C VAL A 138 -32.58 -27.26 39.36
N LYS A 139 -32.68 -28.57 39.55
CA LYS A 139 -33.89 -29.23 40.03
C LYS A 139 -33.54 -29.81 41.41
N TYR A 140 -33.97 -29.12 42.46
CA TYR A 140 -34.29 -29.77 43.73
C TYR A 140 -35.67 -30.41 43.58
#